data_AF-A0A329BEG8-F1
#
_entry.id   AF-A0A329BEG8-F1
#
_cell.length_a   1.000
_cell.length_b   1.000
_cell.length_c   1.000
_cell.angle_alpha   90.00
_cell.angle_beta   90.00
_cell.angle_gamma   90.00
#
_symmetry.space_group_name_H-M   'P 1'
#
loop_
_entity.id
_entity.type
_entity.pdbx_description
1 polymer ?
#
loop_
_entity_poly.entity_id
_entity_poly.type
_entity_poly.pdbx_seq_one_letter_code
_entity_poly.pdbx_strand_id
1 'polypeptide(L)'
;MAHPLSNWVSHHRQTHPAAPYGSTAAGDVPADIVHILASVLRHVQDGELPLFAWTLGLPQPSLLSLIERCFPEIGPLERMDDNDYADIGKIVPERYRQLVAALSAHRADSLNPEYADWLARAIAAAALGHRELWRDLGLSGHESVPALFQRHFPSFSAGLTRVPDWKSLLLAAAAPHPQEHAGGEFANAVFFDEAQIDSWIGEDAPLLDLTTQLLGIGTRPARMRLRSRQATVVACTEEAVRLVERCGGRVERFVPSGSRVAAGQVLLSATGRADALLRAWKVAQNLLEYACGVATATAAMVDAVRAVNPDVAVLTTRKHPPGLRKLALKATLAGGAFPHRLGLGETLLVFPQHRALLDDWDVLRERLARVCGALSEKKVVIEAHDLDDAWQALAAGASVIQFDKLAPDALRAACNALRAHDGELALIAAGGIHAGNAADYAGCGVDALVTSSLHYAPPADIGVGIEPWPAADGV
;
A
#
# COMPACT_ATOMS: atom_id res chain seq x y z
N MET A 1 26.30 -23.54 2.31
CA MET A 1 25.90 -24.70 3.12
C MET A 1 24.47 -25.05 2.74
N ALA A 2 24.14 -26.32 2.54
CA ALA A 2 22.76 -26.73 2.27
C ALA A 2 21.89 -26.37 3.48
N HIS A 3 20.68 -25.85 3.24
CA HIS A 3 19.74 -25.48 4.30
C HIS A 3 19.42 -26.73 5.16
N PRO A 4 19.30 -26.63 6.49
CA PRO A 4 18.98 -27.78 7.36
C PRO A 4 17.76 -28.57 6.86
N LEU A 5 16.75 -27.84 6.39
CA LEU A 5 15.57 -28.44 5.73
C LEU A 5 15.91 -29.27 4.48
N SER A 6 16.86 -28.86 3.64
CA SER A 6 17.27 -29.65 2.46
C SER A 6 17.91 -30.99 2.86
N ASN A 7 18.67 -31.02 3.96
CA ASN A 7 19.28 -32.25 4.48
C ASN A 7 18.22 -33.16 5.11
N TRP A 8 17.30 -32.61 5.89
CA TRP A 8 16.22 -33.36 6.52
C TRP A 8 15.23 -33.93 5.49
N VAL A 9 14.86 -33.15 4.46
CA VAL A 9 14.06 -33.63 3.33
C VAL A 9 14.81 -34.70 2.52
N SER A 10 16.12 -34.55 2.32
CA SER A 10 16.94 -35.55 1.62
C SER A 10 17.08 -36.85 2.40
N HIS A 11 17.15 -36.77 3.74
CA HIS A 11 17.16 -37.95 4.62
C HIS A 11 15.82 -38.69 4.54
N HIS A 12 14.69 -37.98 4.65
CA HIS A 12 13.35 -38.56 4.47
C HIS A 12 13.14 -39.16 3.06
N ARG A 13 13.71 -38.53 2.02
CA ARG A 13 13.67 -39.04 0.64
C ARG A 13 14.36 -40.40 0.49
N GLN A 14 15.43 -40.63 1.26
CA GLN A 14 16.18 -41.89 1.22
C GLN A 14 15.50 -43.00 2.02
N THR A 15 14.77 -42.66 3.09
CA THR A 15 14.09 -43.64 3.95
C THR A 15 12.72 -44.08 3.43
N HIS A 16 12.03 -43.28 2.60
CA HIS A 16 10.70 -43.60 2.05
C HIS A 16 10.61 -43.42 0.50
N PRO A 17 11.27 -44.28 -0.30
CA PRO A 17 11.45 -44.09 -1.74
C PRO A 17 10.23 -44.43 -2.63
N ALA A 18 9.17 -45.02 -2.08
CA ALA A 18 8.00 -45.45 -2.86
C ALA A 18 6.70 -44.82 -2.32
N ALA A 19 6.21 -43.80 -3.03
CA ALA A 19 4.86 -43.21 -3.03
C ALA A 19 4.04 -43.29 -1.72
N PRO A 20 4.06 -42.29 -0.82
CA PRO A 20 3.32 -42.40 0.44
C PRO A 20 2.26 -41.30 0.60
N TYR A 21 1.53 -41.01 -0.46
CA TYR A 21 0.30 -40.24 -0.34
C TYR A 21 -0.81 -40.97 -1.09
N GLY A 22 -1.24 -42.10 -0.53
CA GLY A 22 -2.38 -42.84 -1.06
C GLY A 22 -3.64 -41.99 -0.92
N SER A 23 -4.47 -41.90 -1.96
CA SER A 23 -5.74 -41.14 -1.96
C SER A 23 -6.85 -41.78 -1.11
N THR A 24 -6.50 -42.69 -0.19
CA THR A 24 -7.44 -43.43 0.64
C THR A 24 -7.45 -42.82 2.02
N ALA A 25 -8.52 -42.07 2.32
CA ALA A 25 -8.74 -41.45 3.62
C ALA A 25 -8.55 -42.46 4.75
N ALA A 26 -7.46 -42.31 5.51
CA ALA A 26 -7.30 -42.96 6.79
C ALA A 26 -7.77 -41.96 7.86
N GLY A 27 -8.88 -42.26 8.53
CA GLY A 27 -9.38 -41.45 9.65
C GLY A 27 -10.52 -40.48 9.32
N ASP A 28 -10.61 -39.41 10.11
CA ASP A 28 -11.72 -38.46 10.17
C ASP A 28 -11.51 -37.19 9.34
N VAL A 29 -10.39 -37.10 8.61
CA VAL A 29 -10.08 -35.99 7.70
C VAL A 29 -10.75 -36.23 6.33
N PRO A 30 -11.44 -35.24 5.74
CA PRO A 30 -12.05 -35.37 4.42
C PRO A 30 -11.04 -35.78 3.33
N ALA A 31 -11.43 -36.74 2.48
CA ALA A 31 -10.55 -37.33 1.46
C ALA A 31 -10.00 -36.32 0.45
N ASP A 32 -10.78 -35.29 0.10
CA ASP A 32 -10.35 -34.21 -0.80
C ASP A 32 -9.26 -33.33 -0.17
N ILE A 33 -9.31 -33.10 1.14
CA ILE A 33 -8.25 -32.39 1.88
C ILE A 33 -6.96 -33.21 1.93
N VAL A 34 -7.06 -34.51 2.26
CA VAL A 34 -5.89 -35.42 2.26
C VAL A 34 -5.22 -35.44 0.89
N HIS A 35 -6.02 -35.52 -0.19
CA HIS A 35 -5.53 -35.50 -1.57
C HIS A 35 -4.81 -34.19 -1.94
N ILE A 36 -5.33 -33.05 -1.51
CA ILE A 36 -4.69 -31.75 -1.77
C ILE A 36 -3.37 -31.62 -0.99
N LEU A 37 -3.36 -31.99 0.29
CA LEU A 37 -2.15 -31.98 1.11
C LEU A 37 -1.06 -32.86 0.52
N ALA A 38 -1.44 -34.07 0.12
CA ALA A 38 -0.60 -35.02 -0.60
C ALA A 38 0.04 -34.44 -1.87
N SER A 39 -0.78 -33.77 -2.69
CA SER A 39 -0.34 -33.17 -3.94
C SER A 39 0.65 -32.04 -3.68
N VAL A 40 0.33 -31.11 -2.77
CA VAL A 40 1.19 -29.98 -2.43
C VAL A 40 2.53 -30.45 -1.88
N LEU A 41 2.53 -31.36 -0.90
CA LEU A 41 3.78 -31.86 -0.31
C LEU A 41 4.65 -32.60 -1.34
N ARG A 42 4.04 -33.36 -2.26
CA ARG A 42 4.75 -33.99 -3.38
C ARG A 42 5.38 -32.96 -4.31
N HIS A 43 4.66 -31.90 -4.67
CA HIS A 43 5.21 -30.84 -5.51
C HIS A 43 6.33 -30.04 -4.83
N VAL A 44 6.30 -29.87 -3.50
CA VAL A 44 7.44 -29.33 -2.76
C VAL A 44 8.62 -30.30 -2.83
N GLN A 45 8.38 -31.60 -2.65
CA GLN A 45 9.40 -32.65 -2.74
C GLN A 45 10.06 -32.72 -4.12
N ASP A 46 9.30 -32.51 -5.20
CA ASP A 46 9.78 -32.48 -6.58
C ASP A 46 10.45 -31.15 -6.95
N GLY A 47 10.49 -30.18 -6.02
CA GLY A 47 11.10 -28.86 -6.22
C GLY A 47 10.25 -27.90 -7.05
N GLU A 48 8.98 -28.23 -7.27
CA GLU A 48 8.03 -27.41 -8.04
C GLU A 48 7.35 -26.32 -7.19
N LEU A 49 7.33 -26.49 -5.87
CA LEU A 49 6.87 -25.50 -4.89
C LEU A 49 7.98 -25.06 -3.94
N PRO A 50 7.88 -23.85 -3.34
CA PRO A 50 8.92 -23.32 -2.47
C PRO A 50 9.23 -24.21 -1.27
N LEU A 51 10.51 -24.25 -0.89
CA LEU A 51 11.03 -25.14 0.14
C LEU A 51 10.32 -25.00 1.51
N PHE A 52 9.91 -23.79 1.90
CA PHE A 52 9.19 -23.56 3.17
C PHE A 52 7.84 -24.29 3.23
N ALA A 53 7.20 -24.55 2.08
CA ALA A 53 5.89 -25.16 2.01
C ALA A 53 5.86 -26.62 2.48
N TRP A 54 7.03 -27.26 2.66
CA TRP A 54 7.14 -28.58 3.27
C TRP A 54 6.56 -28.60 4.70
N THR A 55 6.68 -27.47 5.40
CA THR A 55 6.11 -27.32 6.75
C THR A 55 4.70 -26.75 6.75
N LEU A 56 4.19 -26.29 5.59
CA LEU A 56 2.97 -25.48 5.49
C LEU A 56 2.95 -24.28 6.47
N GLY A 57 4.14 -23.81 6.90
CA GLY A 57 4.29 -22.80 7.94
C GLY A 57 3.62 -23.17 9.27
N LEU A 58 3.39 -24.47 9.54
CA LEU A 58 2.81 -24.97 10.77
C LEU A 58 3.87 -25.04 11.87
N PRO A 59 3.50 -24.82 13.15
CA PRO A 59 4.31 -25.26 14.27
C PRO A 59 4.62 -26.75 14.16
N GLN A 60 5.83 -27.17 14.54
CA GLN A 60 6.28 -28.55 14.39
C GLN A 60 5.32 -29.60 15.00
N PRO A 61 4.73 -29.40 16.20
CA PRO A 61 3.75 -30.35 16.73
C PRO A 61 2.51 -30.50 15.84
N SER A 62 2.03 -29.42 15.23
CA SER A 62 0.89 -29.42 14.31
C SER A 62 1.23 -30.11 12.99
N LEU A 63 2.46 -29.95 12.50
CA LEU A 63 2.93 -30.68 11.31
C LEU A 63 2.99 -32.19 11.57
N LEU A 64 3.51 -32.61 12.72
CA LEU A 64 3.56 -34.04 13.10
C LEU A 64 2.15 -34.64 13.21
N SER A 65 1.21 -33.93 13.84
CA SER A 65 -0.21 -34.32 13.91
C SER A 65 -0.84 -34.47 12.51
N LEU A 66 -0.57 -33.51 11.61
CA LEU A 66 -1.06 -33.57 10.23
C LEU A 66 -0.57 -34.83 9.52
N ILE A 67 0.73 -35.13 9.61
CA ILE A 67 1.33 -36.28 8.93
C ILE A 67 0.79 -37.60 9.51
N GLU A 68 0.74 -37.73 10.84
CA GLU A 68 0.24 -38.93 11.50
C GLU A 68 -1.21 -39.26 11.11
N ARG A 69 -2.04 -38.23 10.96
CA ARG A 69 -3.47 -38.39 10.68
C ARG A 69 -3.77 -38.53 9.20
N CYS A 70 -3.10 -37.77 8.33
CA CYS A 70 -3.36 -37.81 6.90
C CYS A 70 -2.59 -38.92 6.18
N PHE A 71 -1.40 -39.28 6.68
CA PHE A 71 -0.44 -40.17 6.01
C PHE A 71 0.20 -41.17 7.00
N PRO A 72 -0.60 -41.98 7.71
CA PRO A 72 -0.08 -42.92 8.72
C PRO A 72 0.91 -43.94 8.15
N GLU A 73 0.88 -44.19 6.83
CA GLU A 73 1.81 -45.08 6.13
C GLU A 73 3.26 -44.58 6.13
N ILE A 74 3.48 -43.27 6.33
CA ILE A 74 4.83 -42.69 6.43
C ILE A 74 5.51 -43.09 7.75
N GLY A 75 4.72 -43.44 8.78
CA GLY A 75 5.22 -43.68 10.12
C GLY A 75 5.59 -42.39 10.86
N PRO A 76 6.07 -42.49 12.12
CA PRO A 76 6.39 -41.33 12.93
C PRO A 76 7.56 -40.55 12.32
N LEU A 77 7.31 -39.28 12.04
CA LEU A 77 8.27 -38.40 11.40
C LEU A 77 9.25 -37.88 12.46
N GLU A 78 10.57 -37.98 12.19
CA GLU A 78 11.59 -37.59 13.16
C GLU A 78 11.55 -36.08 13.43
N ARG A 79 11.54 -35.72 14.71
CA ARG A 79 11.50 -34.32 15.12
C ARG A 79 12.84 -33.64 14.80
N MET A 80 12.79 -32.55 14.05
CA MET A 80 13.94 -31.64 13.86
C MET A 80 14.26 -30.89 15.15
N ASP A 81 15.51 -30.45 15.30
CA ASP A 81 15.90 -29.49 16.34
C ASP A 81 15.02 -28.22 16.28
N ASP A 82 14.61 -27.71 17.44
CA ASP A 82 13.68 -26.58 17.53
C ASP A 82 14.28 -25.29 16.92
N ASN A 83 15.62 -25.09 16.96
CA ASN A 83 16.25 -23.92 16.34
C ASN A 83 16.29 -24.05 14.82
N ASP A 84 16.64 -25.24 14.31
CA ASP A 84 16.62 -25.53 12.87
C ASP A 84 15.20 -25.39 12.30
N TYR A 85 14.18 -25.79 13.07
CA TYR A 85 12.78 -25.62 12.67
C TYR A 85 12.34 -24.15 12.69
N ALA A 86 12.76 -23.38 13.70
CA ALA A 86 12.50 -21.95 13.79
C ALA A 86 13.11 -21.16 12.61
N ASP A 87 14.26 -21.58 12.10
CA ASP A 87 14.89 -20.99 10.91
C ASP A 87 14.05 -21.16 9.64
N ILE A 88 13.26 -22.23 9.52
CA ILE A 88 12.29 -22.40 8.42
C ILE A 88 11.20 -21.32 8.50
N GLY A 89 10.76 -20.98 9.72
CA GLY A 89 9.79 -19.90 9.93
C GLY A 89 10.26 -18.56 9.38
N LYS A 90 11.57 -18.29 9.39
CA LYS A 90 12.16 -17.04 8.89
C LYS A 90 12.10 -16.89 7.37
N ILE A 91 12.01 -18.00 6.64
CA ILE A 91 11.91 -17.98 5.16
C ILE A 91 10.47 -18.02 4.66
N VAL A 92 9.46 -18.08 5.55
CA VAL A 92 8.04 -18.04 5.18
C VAL A 92 7.68 -16.63 4.69
N PRO A 93 7.28 -16.47 3.41
CA PRO A 93 6.97 -15.15 2.86
C PRO A 93 5.79 -14.49 3.58
N GLU A 94 5.82 -13.16 3.75
CA GLU A 94 4.68 -12.40 4.29
C GLU A 94 3.39 -12.68 3.52
N ARG A 95 3.52 -12.72 2.19
CA ARG A 95 2.40 -12.98 1.28
C ARG A 95 1.73 -14.34 1.52
N TYR A 96 2.51 -15.34 1.95
CA TYR A 96 1.97 -16.64 2.34
C TYR A 96 1.08 -16.50 3.58
N ARG A 97 1.56 -15.79 4.61
CA ARG A 97 0.80 -15.56 5.84
C ARG A 97 -0.50 -14.79 5.58
N GLN A 98 -0.45 -13.80 4.67
CA GLN A 98 -1.63 -13.05 4.23
C GLN A 98 -2.66 -13.93 3.51
N LEU A 99 -2.22 -14.82 2.61
CA LEU A 99 -3.10 -15.79 1.94
C LEU A 99 -3.80 -16.72 2.93
N VAL A 100 -3.05 -17.26 3.89
CA VAL A 100 -3.61 -18.14 4.93
C VAL A 100 -4.68 -17.39 5.75
N ALA A 101 -4.39 -16.17 6.16
CA ALA A 101 -5.34 -15.35 6.92
C ALA A 101 -6.61 -15.04 6.11
N ALA A 102 -6.47 -14.65 4.84
CA ALA A 102 -7.59 -14.37 3.95
C ALA A 102 -8.48 -15.61 3.78
N LEU A 103 -7.92 -16.77 3.46
CA LEU A 103 -8.68 -18.02 3.32
C LEU A 103 -9.36 -18.43 4.63
N SER A 104 -8.65 -18.32 5.75
CA SER A 104 -9.19 -18.69 7.07
C SER A 104 -10.40 -17.85 7.47
N ALA A 105 -10.44 -16.57 7.07
CA ALA A 105 -11.59 -15.68 7.30
C ALA A 105 -12.87 -16.11 6.57
N HIS A 106 -12.76 -16.95 5.54
CA HIS A 106 -13.88 -17.42 4.73
C HIS A 106 -14.19 -18.91 4.90
N ARG A 107 -13.60 -19.58 5.91
CA ARG A 107 -13.82 -21.01 6.16
C ARG A 107 -15.30 -21.34 6.32
N ALA A 108 -15.71 -22.51 5.84
CA ALA A 108 -17.06 -23.04 6.11
C ALA A 108 -17.22 -23.38 7.59
N ASP A 109 -18.33 -22.98 8.21
CA ASP A 109 -18.64 -23.28 9.62
C ASP A 109 -18.74 -24.78 9.91
N SER A 110 -19.07 -25.57 8.89
CA SER A 110 -19.21 -27.03 8.97
C SER A 110 -17.87 -27.78 8.96
N LEU A 111 -16.76 -27.14 8.59
CA LEU A 111 -15.45 -27.77 8.52
C LEU A 111 -14.70 -27.60 9.85
N ASN A 112 -14.07 -28.68 10.32
CA ASN A 112 -13.20 -28.64 11.50
C ASN A 112 -12.14 -27.53 11.31
N PRO A 113 -11.97 -26.59 12.28
CA PRO A 113 -11.02 -25.48 12.17
C PRO A 113 -9.59 -25.91 11.85
N GLU A 114 -9.14 -27.06 12.38
CA GLU A 114 -7.81 -27.60 12.13
C GLU A 114 -7.65 -28.02 10.66
N TYR A 115 -8.64 -28.72 10.08
CA TYR A 115 -8.58 -29.13 8.67
C TYR A 115 -8.72 -27.93 7.73
N ALA A 116 -9.51 -26.94 8.12
CA ALA A 116 -9.63 -25.68 7.39
C ALA A 116 -8.30 -24.94 7.34
N ASP A 117 -7.55 -24.87 8.46
CA ASP A 117 -6.22 -24.26 8.52
C ASP A 117 -5.21 -25.03 7.65
N TRP A 118 -5.18 -26.36 7.72
CA TRP A 118 -4.32 -27.19 6.87
C TRP A 118 -4.61 -26.97 5.38
N LEU A 119 -5.88 -26.98 5.00
CA LEU A 119 -6.31 -26.76 3.62
C LEU A 119 -5.97 -25.34 3.14
N ALA A 120 -6.22 -24.32 3.95
CA ALA A 120 -5.91 -22.93 3.64
C ALA A 120 -4.41 -22.74 3.38
N ARG A 121 -3.57 -23.36 4.21
CA ARG A 121 -2.11 -23.36 4.09
C ARG A 121 -1.60 -24.08 2.85
N ALA A 122 -2.21 -25.19 2.49
CA ALA A 122 -1.91 -25.91 1.26
C ALA A 122 -2.26 -25.08 0.01
N ILE A 123 -3.44 -24.48 -0.01
CA ILE A 123 -3.88 -23.59 -1.09
C ILE A 123 -2.97 -22.35 -1.20
N ALA A 124 -2.61 -21.74 -0.07
CA ALA A 124 -1.69 -20.60 -0.04
C ALA A 124 -0.31 -20.95 -0.60
N ALA A 125 0.22 -22.15 -0.28
CA ALA A 125 1.48 -22.62 -0.83
C ALA A 125 1.39 -22.85 -2.35
N ALA A 126 0.34 -23.53 -2.80
CA ALA A 126 0.07 -23.76 -4.22
C ALA A 126 -0.11 -22.45 -5.01
N ALA A 127 -0.75 -21.44 -4.42
CA ALA A 127 -0.96 -20.14 -5.04
C ALA A 127 0.36 -19.39 -5.34
N LEU A 128 1.42 -19.66 -4.56
CA LEU A 128 2.75 -19.09 -4.76
C LEU A 128 3.62 -19.88 -5.75
N GLY A 129 3.17 -21.05 -6.20
CA GLY A 129 3.85 -21.83 -7.24
C GLY A 129 3.77 -21.20 -8.63
N HIS A 130 4.54 -21.73 -9.59
CA HIS A 130 4.60 -21.20 -10.96
C HIS A 130 3.56 -21.80 -11.92
N ARG A 131 2.93 -22.93 -11.58
CA ARG A 131 1.97 -23.63 -12.44
C ARG A 131 0.55 -23.12 -12.24
N GLU A 132 -0.43 -23.70 -12.91
CA GLU A 132 -1.83 -23.39 -12.63
C GLU A 132 -2.26 -23.95 -11.26
N LEU A 133 -3.13 -23.25 -10.53
CA LEU A 133 -3.51 -23.64 -9.17
C LEU A 133 -4.06 -25.06 -9.09
N TRP A 134 -4.93 -25.44 -10.03
CA TRP A 134 -5.54 -26.77 -10.05
C TRP A 134 -4.50 -27.90 -10.20
N ARG A 135 -3.38 -27.64 -10.92
CA ARG A 135 -2.27 -28.60 -11.05
C ARG A 135 -1.52 -28.74 -9.74
N ASP A 136 -1.17 -27.61 -9.12
CA ASP A 136 -0.46 -27.61 -7.84
C ASP A 136 -1.30 -28.25 -6.72
N LEU A 137 -2.62 -28.20 -6.81
CA LEU A 137 -3.57 -28.87 -5.91
C LEU A 137 -3.89 -30.31 -6.30
N GLY A 138 -3.41 -30.81 -7.44
CA GLY A 138 -3.67 -32.18 -7.93
C GLY A 138 -5.13 -32.44 -8.33
N LEU A 139 -5.88 -31.40 -8.72
CA LEU A 139 -7.27 -31.54 -9.16
C LEU A 139 -7.34 -32.02 -10.62
N SER A 140 -8.49 -32.55 -11.03
CA SER A 140 -8.68 -33.10 -12.38
C SER A 140 -8.73 -32.03 -13.49
N GLY A 141 -8.99 -30.76 -13.14
CA GLY A 141 -8.97 -29.64 -14.08
C GLY A 141 -9.29 -28.29 -13.40
N HIS A 142 -9.15 -27.21 -14.16
CA HIS A 142 -9.44 -25.83 -13.71
C HIS A 142 -10.90 -25.67 -13.23
N GLU A 143 -11.83 -26.39 -13.87
CA GLU A 143 -13.27 -26.45 -13.53
C GLU A 143 -13.55 -26.95 -12.11
N SER A 144 -12.61 -27.69 -11.49
CA SER A 144 -12.77 -28.29 -10.17
C SER A 144 -12.44 -27.34 -9.02
N VAL A 145 -11.72 -26.24 -9.29
CA VAL A 145 -11.33 -25.25 -8.27
C VAL A 145 -12.55 -24.52 -7.68
N PRO A 146 -13.54 -24.03 -8.47
CA PRO A 146 -14.76 -23.43 -7.91
C PRO A 146 -15.48 -24.34 -6.91
N ALA A 147 -15.63 -25.63 -7.22
CA ALA A 147 -16.31 -26.58 -6.35
C ALA A 147 -15.57 -26.79 -5.02
N LEU A 148 -14.23 -26.78 -5.04
CA LEU A 148 -13.41 -26.82 -3.84
C LEU A 148 -13.66 -25.60 -2.93
N PHE A 149 -13.60 -24.40 -3.51
CA PHE A 149 -13.83 -23.16 -2.78
C PHE A 149 -15.27 -23.04 -2.28
N GLN A 150 -16.27 -23.41 -3.09
CA GLN A 150 -17.66 -23.38 -2.65
C GLN A 150 -17.91 -24.31 -1.46
N ARG A 151 -17.21 -25.45 -1.39
CA ARG A 151 -17.35 -26.42 -0.30
C ARG A 151 -16.69 -25.95 0.99
N HIS A 152 -15.45 -25.49 0.91
CA HIS A 152 -14.61 -25.26 2.10
C HIS A 152 -14.43 -23.78 2.46
N PHE A 153 -14.63 -22.87 1.49
CA PHE A 153 -14.47 -21.42 1.62
C PHE A 153 -15.60 -20.64 0.91
N PRO A 154 -16.89 -20.93 1.21
CA PRO A 154 -18.03 -20.51 0.39
C PRO A 154 -18.10 -19.00 0.17
N SER A 155 -17.84 -18.21 1.22
CA SER A 155 -17.86 -16.74 1.18
C SER A 155 -16.73 -16.14 0.33
N PHE A 156 -15.63 -16.87 0.11
CA PHE A 156 -14.51 -16.41 -0.73
C PHE A 156 -14.88 -16.44 -2.22
N SER A 157 -15.65 -17.44 -2.64
CA SER A 157 -16.10 -17.61 -4.02
C SER A 157 -17.46 -16.98 -4.35
N ALA A 158 -18.11 -16.36 -3.36
CA ALA A 158 -19.43 -15.78 -3.51
C ALA A 158 -19.44 -14.66 -4.55
N GLY A 159 -20.31 -14.76 -5.56
CA GLY A 159 -20.47 -13.73 -6.60
C GLY A 159 -19.52 -13.83 -7.79
N LEU A 160 -18.65 -14.84 -7.87
CA LEU A 160 -17.85 -15.10 -9.06
C LEU A 160 -18.76 -15.60 -10.20
N THR A 161 -18.90 -14.79 -11.27
CA THR A 161 -19.78 -15.09 -12.43
C THR A 161 -19.08 -15.84 -13.56
N ARG A 162 -17.75 -15.99 -13.49
CA ARG A 162 -16.90 -16.70 -14.47
C ARG A 162 -15.75 -17.39 -13.74
N VAL A 163 -15.16 -18.43 -14.34
CA VAL A 163 -13.98 -19.11 -13.76
C VAL A 163 -12.77 -18.17 -13.82
N PRO A 164 -12.25 -17.68 -12.68
CA PRO A 164 -11.20 -16.67 -12.66
C PRO A 164 -9.81 -17.28 -12.90
N ASP A 165 -8.83 -16.42 -13.17
CA ASP A 165 -7.46 -16.75 -12.81
C ASP A 165 -7.38 -16.80 -11.28
N TRP A 166 -7.49 -18.01 -10.73
CA TRP A 166 -7.52 -18.25 -9.29
C TRP A 166 -6.28 -17.78 -8.57
N LYS A 167 -5.10 -17.84 -9.21
CA LYS A 167 -3.88 -17.33 -8.58
C LYS A 167 -3.94 -15.82 -8.48
N SER A 168 -4.30 -15.12 -9.56
CA SER A 168 -4.48 -13.67 -9.53
C SER A 168 -5.54 -13.24 -8.50
N LEU A 169 -6.66 -13.96 -8.39
CA LEU A 169 -7.70 -13.70 -7.39
C LEU A 169 -7.18 -13.87 -5.95
N LEU A 170 -6.55 -15.00 -5.65
CA LEU A 170 -5.98 -15.27 -4.32
C LEU A 170 -4.91 -14.26 -3.95
N LEU A 171 -4.04 -13.93 -4.90
CA LEU A 171 -2.98 -12.96 -4.72
C LEU A 171 -3.49 -11.53 -4.55
N ALA A 172 -4.68 -11.21 -5.08
CA ALA A 172 -5.38 -9.95 -4.84
C ALA A 172 -6.08 -9.94 -3.47
N ALA A 173 -6.69 -11.05 -3.05
CA ALA A 173 -7.31 -11.19 -1.73
C ALA A 173 -6.28 -11.20 -0.58
N ALA A 174 -5.05 -11.65 -0.86
CA ALA A 174 -3.91 -11.56 0.04
C ALA A 174 -3.09 -10.28 -0.13
N ALA A 175 -3.44 -9.41 -1.09
CA ALA A 175 -3.02 -8.03 -0.94
C ALA A 175 -3.56 -7.56 0.41
N PRO A 176 -2.78 -6.81 1.21
CA PRO A 176 -3.27 -6.33 2.49
C PRO A 176 -4.66 -5.75 2.29
N HIS A 177 -5.66 -6.31 2.99
CA HIS A 177 -6.88 -5.55 3.24
C HIS A 177 -6.41 -4.16 3.66
N PRO A 178 -6.92 -3.09 3.06
CA PRO A 178 -6.50 -1.74 3.43
C PRO A 178 -6.74 -1.62 4.93
N GLN A 179 -5.69 -1.79 5.72
CA GLN A 179 -5.69 -1.46 7.14
C GLN A 179 -5.80 0.04 7.17
N GLU A 180 -7.03 0.55 7.13
CA GLU A 180 -7.41 1.95 7.34
C GLU A 180 -6.31 2.94 6.88
N HIS A 181 -5.80 2.74 5.68
CA HIS A 181 -5.00 3.73 5.00
C HIS A 181 -6.00 4.56 4.21
N ALA A 182 -6.75 5.39 4.94
CA ALA A 182 -7.65 6.38 4.37
C ALA A 182 -6.98 7.15 3.21
N GLY A 183 -5.65 7.30 3.23
CA GLY A 183 -4.87 7.93 2.17
C GLY A 183 -4.88 7.25 0.79
N GLY A 184 -5.00 5.91 0.69
CA GLY A 184 -4.96 5.20 -0.60
C GLY A 184 -6.24 5.39 -1.44
N GLU A 185 -7.41 5.26 -0.81
CA GLU A 185 -8.69 5.57 -1.46
C GLU A 185 -8.88 7.09 -1.65
N PHE A 186 -8.44 7.93 -0.70
CA PHE A 186 -8.50 9.38 -0.86
C PHE A 186 -7.58 9.93 -1.95
N ALA A 187 -6.41 9.32 -2.18
CA ALA A 187 -5.49 9.78 -3.23
C ALA A 187 -6.14 9.75 -4.61
N ASN A 188 -6.97 8.73 -4.87
CA ASN A 188 -7.69 8.59 -6.13
C ASN A 188 -8.91 9.52 -6.26
N ALA A 189 -9.28 10.26 -5.21
CA ALA A 189 -10.33 11.27 -5.27
C ALA A 189 -9.87 12.57 -5.96
N VAL A 190 -8.56 12.78 -6.16
CA VAL A 190 -8.05 13.97 -6.86
C VAL A 190 -8.28 13.83 -8.36
N PHE A 191 -9.13 14.70 -8.90
CA PHE A 191 -9.54 14.64 -10.31
C PHE A 191 -8.55 15.34 -11.25
N PHE A 192 -8.02 14.58 -12.22
CA PHE A 192 -7.24 15.07 -13.35
C PHE A 192 -8.08 14.93 -14.63
N ASP A 193 -8.39 16.02 -15.30
CA ASP A 193 -9.08 15.98 -16.59
C ASP A 193 -8.12 15.61 -17.73
N GLU A 194 -8.66 15.25 -18.90
CA GLU A 194 -7.85 14.88 -20.06
C GLU A 194 -7.04 16.06 -20.61
N ALA A 195 -7.59 17.28 -20.56
CA ALA A 195 -6.90 18.48 -21.04
C ALA A 195 -5.59 18.73 -20.27
N GLN A 196 -5.57 18.43 -18.97
CA GLN A 196 -4.37 18.48 -18.14
C GLN A 196 -3.36 17.40 -18.50
N ILE A 197 -3.79 16.16 -18.80
CA ILE A 197 -2.88 15.11 -19.26
C ILE A 197 -2.27 15.50 -20.62
N ASP A 198 -3.10 15.99 -21.55
CA ASP A 198 -2.66 16.43 -22.86
C ASP A 198 -1.73 17.64 -22.79
N SER A 199 -1.95 18.57 -21.84
CA SER A 199 -1.07 19.73 -21.69
C SER A 199 0.34 19.33 -21.22
N TRP A 200 0.48 18.33 -20.36
CA TRP A 200 1.79 17.80 -19.97
C TRP A 200 2.51 17.12 -21.14
N ILE A 201 1.79 16.36 -21.97
CA ILE A 201 2.35 15.77 -23.19
C ILE A 201 2.76 16.87 -24.18
N GLY A 202 1.90 17.88 -24.33
CA GLY A 202 2.11 19.01 -25.24
C GLY A 202 3.23 19.94 -24.80
N GLU A 203 3.56 20.01 -23.51
CA GLU A 203 4.70 20.77 -23.01
C GLU A 203 6.04 20.20 -23.54
N ASP A 204 6.20 18.87 -23.54
CA ASP A 204 7.45 18.21 -23.91
C ASP A 204 7.53 17.88 -25.42
N ALA A 205 6.41 17.53 -26.04
CA ALA A 205 6.35 17.14 -27.45
C ALA A 205 5.20 17.81 -28.23
N PRO A 206 5.16 19.16 -28.31
CA PRO A 206 4.05 19.91 -28.92
C PRO A 206 3.91 19.67 -30.42
N LEU A 207 5.01 19.41 -31.12
CA LEU A 207 5.05 19.34 -32.59
C LEU A 207 5.70 18.06 -33.10
N LEU A 208 6.95 17.79 -32.69
CA LEU A 208 7.76 16.69 -33.21
C LEU A 208 8.78 16.21 -32.16
N ASP A 209 8.96 14.90 -32.05
CA ASP A 209 10.17 14.31 -31.46
C ASP A 209 11.20 14.11 -32.58
N LEU A 210 12.12 15.06 -32.71
CA LEU A 210 13.10 15.06 -33.78
C LEU A 210 14.03 13.84 -33.71
N THR A 211 14.39 13.38 -32.50
CA THR A 211 15.35 12.28 -32.31
C THR A 211 14.77 10.96 -32.78
N THR A 212 13.57 10.62 -32.33
CA THR A 212 12.89 9.37 -32.75
C THR A 212 12.65 9.33 -34.26
N GLN A 213 12.36 10.48 -34.86
CA GLN A 213 12.06 10.60 -36.29
C GLN A 213 13.33 10.50 -37.14
N LEU A 214 14.39 11.23 -36.81
CA LEU A 214 15.64 11.19 -37.57
C LEU A 214 16.33 9.82 -37.47
N LEU A 215 16.17 9.11 -36.35
CA LEU A 215 16.68 7.75 -36.21
C LEU A 215 15.81 6.70 -36.94
N GLY A 216 14.61 7.05 -37.41
CA GLY A 216 13.71 6.14 -38.10
C GLY A 216 13.22 4.97 -37.23
N ILE A 217 13.23 5.13 -35.90
CA ILE A 217 12.92 4.05 -34.94
C ILE A 217 11.45 4.03 -34.50
N GLY A 218 10.66 5.06 -34.84
CA GLY A 218 9.32 5.27 -34.27
C GLY A 218 8.36 4.10 -34.44
N THR A 219 8.41 3.39 -35.57
CA THR A 219 7.52 2.26 -35.86
C THR A 219 7.90 0.96 -35.16
N ARG A 220 9.09 0.89 -34.54
CA ARG A 220 9.58 -0.34 -33.92
C ARG A 220 8.74 -0.65 -32.68
N PRO A 221 8.21 -1.86 -32.54
CA PRO A 221 7.51 -2.24 -31.32
C PRO A 221 8.51 -2.40 -30.16
N ALA A 222 8.12 -1.88 -29.00
CA ALA A 222 8.97 -1.75 -27.83
C ALA A 222 8.17 -1.96 -26.53
N ARG A 223 8.91 -2.19 -25.44
CA ARG A 223 8.39 -2.27 -24.08
C ARG A 223 9.14 -1.29 -23.19
N MET A 224 8.40 -0.46 -22.47
CA MET A 224 8.91 0.51 -21.51
C MET A 224 8.57 0.08 -20.09
N ARG A 225 9.52 0.21 -19.15
CA ARG A 225 9.32 -0.04 -17.73
C ARG A 225 9.88 1.08 -16.88
N LEU A 226 9.06 1.62 -16.00
CA LEU A 226 9.46 2.56 -14.96
C LEU A 226 9.64 1.79 -13.65
N ARG A 227 10.78 1.95 -12.99
CA ARG A 227 11.17 1.21 -11.78
C ARG A 227 11.63 2.18 -10.70
N SER A 228 11.20 1.98 -9.47
CA SER A 228 11.86 2.68 -8.36
C SER A 228 13.22 2.05 -8.08
N ARG A 229 14.26 2.86 -7.87
CA ARG A 229 15.58 2.38 -7.44
C ARG A 229 15.74 2.34 -5.92
N GLN A 230 14.74 2.80 -5.19
CA GLN A 230 14.74 2.88 -3.73
C GLN A 230 13.41 2.38 -3.16
N ALA A 231 13.32 2.19 -1.84
CA ALA A 231 12.03 1.99 -1.20
C ALA A 231 11.19 3.26 -1.37
N THR A 232 9.91 3.13 -1.70
CA THR A 232 9.11 4.26 -2.17
C THR A 232 7.63 4.06 -1.85
N VAL A 233 6.93 5.15 -1.54
CA VAL A 233 5.47 5.21 -1.59
C VAL A 233 5.06 5.75 -2.94
N VAL A 234 4.29 4.97 -3.67
CA VAL A 234 3.89 5.26 -5.05
C VAL A 234 2.80 6.32 -5.08
N ALA A 235 2.89 7.27 -6.00
CA ALA A 235 1.82 8.24 -6.24
C ALA A 235 1.78 8.67 -7.71
N CYS A 236 0.58 9.00 -8.16
CA CYS A 236 0.24 9.47 -9.51
C CYS A 236 0.54 8.48 -10.65
N THR A 237 0.58 7.18 -10.36
CA THR A 237 0.74 6.14 -11.39
C THR A 237 -0.48 6.03 -12.28
N GLU A 238 -1.68 6.31 -11.78
CA GLU A 238 -2.90 6.33 -12.60
C GLU A 238 -2.83 7.43 -13.68
N GLU A 239 -2.28 8.60 -13.35
CA GLU A 239 -2.06 9.68 -14.31
C GLU A 239 -0.95 9.32 -15.31
N ALA A 240 0.12 8.64 -14.86
CA ALA A 240 1.15 8.14 -15.75
C ALA A 240 0.61 7.07 -16.73
N VAL A 241 -0.33 6.22 -16.30
CA VAL A 241 -1.03 5.27 -17.16
C VAL A 241 -1.78 6.00 -18.25
N ARG A 242 -2.62 6.97 -17.87
CA ARG A 242 -3.41 7.76 -18.83
C ARG A 242 -2.51 8.50 -19.81
N LEU A 243 -1.39 9.05 -19.35
CA LEU A 243 -0.40 9.72 -20.20
C LEU A 243 0.16 8.77 -21.28
N VAL A 244 0.58 7.57 -20.88
CA VAL A 244 1.09 6.54 -21.81
C VAL A 244 0.01 6.15 -22.83
N GLU A 245 -1.23 5.94 -22.38
CA GLU A 245 -2.36 5.59 -23.25
C GLU A 245 -2.70 6.70 -24.25
N ARG A 246 -2.68 7.97 -23.81
CA ARG A 246 -2.89 9.13 -24.68
C ARG A 246 -1.84 9.25 -25.78
N CYS A 247 -0.60 8.83 -25.51
CA CYS A 247 0.45 8.77 -26.52
C CYS A 247 0.34 7.56 -27.47
N GLY A 248 -0.61 6.64 -27.24
CA GLY A 248 -0.83 5.44 -28.06
C GLY A 248 -0.11 4.19 -27.56
N GLY A 249 0.43 4.21 -26.34
CA GLY A 249 0.96 3.02 -25.67
C GLY A 249 -0.16 2.19 -25.02
N ARG A 250 0.13 0.94 -24.69
CA ARG A 250 -0.75 0.04 -23.92
C ARG A 250 -0.07 -0.32 -22.61
N VAL A 251 -0.67 0.09 -21.49
CA VAL A 251 -0.20 -0.31 -20.17
C VAL A 251 -0.55 -1.77 -19.91
N GLU A 252 0.42 -2.54 -19.41
CA GLU A 252 0.27 -3.96 -19.08
C GLU A 252 0.07 -4.18 -17.58
N ARG A 253 0.75 -3.36 -16.76
CA ARG A 253 0.67 -3.39 -15.30
C ARG A 253 1.11 -2.05 -14.73
N PHE A 254 0.53 -1.69 -13.61
CA PHE A 254 1.00 -0.58 -12.79
C PHE A 254 0.75 -0.86 -11.30
N VAL A 255 1.45 -0.14 -10.44
CA VAL A 255 1.25 -0.16 -8.99
C VAL A 255 0.38 1.05 -8.60
N PRO A 256 -0.74 0.88 -7.88
CA PRO A 256 -1.61 1.99 -7.51
C PRO A 256 -0.96 2.99 -6.55
N SER A 257 -1.43 4.24 -6.59
CA SER A 257 -1.08 5.28 -5.62
C SER A 257 -1.36 4.84 -4.17
N GLY A 258 -0.48 5.20 -3.24
CA GLY A 258 -0.52 4.81 -1.83
C GLY A 258 0.20 3.49 -1.51
N SER A 259 0.58 2.71 -2.54
CA SER A 259 1.31 1.46 -2.33
C SER A 259 2.75 1.71 -1.88
N ARG A 260 3.24 0.94 -0.90
CA ARG A 260 4.67 0.89 -0.56
C ARG A 260 5.38 -0.17 -1.41
N VAL A 261 6.52 0.19 -2.00
CA VAL A 261 7.31 -0.69 -2.87
C VAL A 261 8.76 -0.75 -2.44
N ALA A 262 9.40 -1.89 -2.72
CA ALA A 262 10.83 -2.08 -2.50
C ALA A 262 11.67 -1.55 -3.67
N ALA A 263 12.96 -1.34 -3.42
CA ALA A 263 13.92 -0.98 -4.46
C ALA A 263 13.94 -2.02 -5.60
N GLY A 264 14.02 -1.54 -6.84
CA GLY A 264 14.02 -2.34 -8.06
C GLY A 264 12.64 -2.71 -8.61
N GLN A 265 11.57 -2.43 -7.85
CA GLN A 265 10.20 -2.78 -8.24
C GLN A 265 9.71 -1.96 -9.44
N VAL A 266 9.04 -2.62 -10.38
CA VAL A 266 8.39 -1.98 -11.52
C VAL A 266 7.12 -1.28 -11.06
N LEU A 267 7.05 0.04 -11.28
CA LEU A 267 5.89 0.87 -10.99
C LEU A 267 4.88 0.84 -12.13
N LEU A 268 5.37 0.84 -13.38
CA LEU A 268 4.57 0.85 -14.60
C LEU A 268 5.29 0.09 -15.71
N SER A 269 4.56 -0.74 -16.45
CA SER A 269 5.04 -1.42 -17.67
C SER A 269 4.06 -1.16 -18.81
N ALA A 270 4.57 -0.82 -19.99
CA ALA A 270 3.76 -0.59 -21.17
C ALA A 270 4.44 -1.12 -22.42
N THR A 271 3.63 -1.49 -23.42
CA THR A 271 4.05 -1.92 -24.75
C THR A 271 3.43 -1.04 -25.82
N GLY A 272 4.07 -0.94 -26.98
CA GLY A 272 3.58 -0.10 -28.07
C GLY A 272 4.66 0.21 -29.09
N ARG A 273 4.36 1.12 -30.00
CA ARG A 273 5.37 1.68 -30.91
C ARG A 273 6.36 2.54 -30.12
N ALA A 274 7.62 2.57 -30.57
CA ALA A 274 8.66 3.35 -29.91
C ALA A 274 8.32 4.84 -29.85
N ASP A 275 7.74 5.41 -30.91
CA ASP A 275 7.32 6.83 -30.91
C ASP A 275 6.29 7.18 -29.83
N ALA A 276 5.30 6.31 -29.63
CA ALA A 276 4.30 6.45 -28.57
C ALA A 276 4.94 6.39 -27.17
N LEU A 277 5.76 5.36 -26.92
CA LEU A 277 6.37 5.16 -25.61
C LEU A 277 7.42 6.23 -25.27
N LEU A 278 8.25 6.62 -26.24
CA LEU A 278 9.29 7.64 -26.04
C LEU A 278 8.70 9.03 -25.82
N ARG A 279 7.59 9.36 -26.49
CA ARG A 279 6.84 10.60 -26.22
C ARG A 279 6.30 10.65 -24.78
N ALA A 280 5.84 9.52 -24.27
CA ALA A 280 5.31 9.44 -22.91
C ALA A 280 6.41 9.41 -21.83
N TRP A 281 7.60 8.94 -22.18
CA TRP A 281 8.64 8.55 -21.22
C TRP A 281 8.99 9.67 -20.25
N LYS A 282 9.55 10.79 -20.73
CA LYS A 282 10.15 11.78 -19.83
C LYS A 282 9.09 12.44 -18.96
N VAL A 283 7.92 12.72 -19.52
CA VAL A 283 6.79 13.30 -18.78
C VAL A 283 6.28 12.35 -17.69
N ALA A 284 6.08 11.07 -18.00
CA ALA A 284 5.68 10.07 -17.00
C ALA A 284 6.75 9.86 -15.93
N GLN A 285 8.03 9.87 -16.30
CA GLN A 285 9.13 9.77 -15.34
C GLN A 285 9.12 10.95 -14.37
N ASN A 286 9.16 12.20 -14.87
CA ASN A 286 9.19 13.40 -14.03
C ASN A 286 7.98 13.47 -13.09
N LEU A 287 6.79 13.09 -13.59
CA LEU A 287 5.57 12.99 -12.81
C LEU A 287 5.74 12.05 -11.61
N LEU A 288 6.23 10.83 -11.86
CA LEU A 288 6.43 9.83 -10.81
C LEU A 288 7.56 10.21 -9.85
N GLU A 289 8.66 10.77 -10.35
CA GLU A 289 9.79 11.22 -9.53
C GLU A 289 9.32 12.24 -8.47
N TYR A 290 8.59 13.28 -8.89
CA TYR A 290 8.04 14.27 -7.96
C TYR A 290 7.00 13.64 -7.02
N ALA A 291 5.98 12.98 -7.57
CA ALA A 291 4.84 12.51 -6.78
C ALA A 291 5.28 11.43 -5.76
N CYS A 292 6.11 10.48 -6.18
CA CYS A 292 6.61 9.44 -5.29
C CYS A 292 7.58 10.00 -4.24
N GLY A 293 8.38 11.02 -4.57
CA GLY A 293 9.24 11.71 -3.60
C GLY A 293 8.45 12.35 -2.48
N VAL A 294 7.41 13.13 -2.84
CA VAL A 294 6.48 13.75 -1.89
C VAL A 294 5.72 12.72 -1.07
N ALA A 295 5.16 11.68 -1.69
CA ALA A 295 4.43 10.63 -1.00
C ALA A 295 5.31 9.86 0.01
N THR A 296 6.56 9.57 -0.37
CA THR A 296 7.51 8.86 0.49
C THR A 296 7.90 9.70 1.71
N ALA A 297 8.24 10.99 1.49
CA ALA A 297 8.56 11.90 2.59
C ALA A 297 7.35 12.12 3.52
N THR A 298 6.15 12.16 2.96
CA THR A 298 4.91 12.29 3.72
C THR A 298 4.66 11.07 4.58
N ALA A 299 4.75 9.87 4.02
CA ALA A 299 4.59 8.63 4.77
C ALA A 299 5.60 8.51 5.92
N ALA A 300 6.87 8.88 5.68
CA ALA A 300 7.88 8.88 6.73
C ALA A 300 7.54 9.84 7.88
N MET A 301 7.04 11.04 7.58
CA MET A 301 6.60 11.99 8.61
C MET A 301 5.36 11.50 9.36
N VAL A 302 4.37 10.95 8.66
CA VAL A 302 3.16 10.39 9.26
C VAL A 302 3.52 9.23 10.19
N ASP A 303 4.39 8.32 9.75
CA ASP A 303 4.87 7.20 10.57
C ASP A 303 5.59 7.71 11.83
N ALA A 304 6.45 8.73 11.70
CA ALA A 304 7.17 9.32 12.84
C ALA A 304 6.23 10.02 13.84
N VAL A 305 5.20 10.73 13.36
CA VAL A 305 4.20 11.39 14.20
C VAL A 305 3.36 10.35 14.94
N ARG A 306 2.87 9.33 14.23
CA ARG A 306 2.05 8.26 14.81
C ARG A 306 2.79 7.41 15.84
N ALA A 307 4.11 7.25 15.66
CA ALA A 307 4.94 6.57 16.65
C ALA A 307 4.98 7.31 18.01
N VAL A 308 4.74 8.62 18.02
CA VAL A 308 4.62 9.42 19.24
C VAL A 308 3.18 9.48 19.72
N ASN A 309 2.24 9.78 18.82
CA ASN A 309 0.83 9.84 19.11
C ASN A 309 0.01 9.45 17.86
N PRO A 310 -0.70 8.31 17.86
CA PRO A 310 -1.43 7.83 16.68
C PRO A 310 -2.61 8.73 16.28
N ASP A 311 -3.12 9.55 17.20
CA ASP A 311 -4.28 10.42 16.98
C ASP A 311 -3.90 11.76 16.32
N VAL A 312 -2.60 12.07 16.22
CA VAL A 312 -2.14 13.33 15.61
C VAL A 312 -2.08 13.20 14.09
N ALA A 313 -2.85 14.05 13.41
CA ALA A 313 -2.83 14.11 11.96
C ALA A 313 -1.68 14.97 11.42
N VAL A 314 -1.13 14.59 10.27
CA VAL A 314 -0.25 15.47 9.47
C VAL A 314 -1.10 16.14 8.40
N LEU A 315 -1.07 17.47 8.38
CA LEU A 315 -1.83 18.31 7.46
C LEU A 315 -0.91 19.10 6.54
N THR A 316 -1.34 19.24 5.29
CA THR A 316 -0.62 20.01 4.27
C THR A 316 -1.09 21.46 4.20
N THR A 317 -0.30 22.31 3.56
CA THR A 317 -0.67 23.71 3.30
C THR A 317 -1.04 23.95 1.83
N ARG A 318 -1.47 25.18 1.54
CA ARG A 318 -1.58 25.72 0.17
C ARG A 318 -0.25 26.21 -0.42
N LYS A 319 0.87 26.00 0.27
CA LYS A 319 2.22 26.46 -0.14
C LYS A 319 2.89 25.41 -1.02
N HIS A 320 2.18 24.92 -2.03
CA HIS A 320 2.77 24.09 -3.07
C HIS A 320 3.30 25.01 -4.20
N PRO A 321 4.26 24.57 -5.02
CA PRO A 321 4.64 25.32 -6.22
C PRO A 321 3.43 25.64 -7.11
N PRO A 322 3.39 26.79 -7.79
CA PRO A 322 2.36 27.10 -8.78
C PRO A 322 2.24 26.00 -9.84
N GLY A 323 1.02 25.68 -10.27
CA GLY A 323 0.76 24.61 -11.24
C GLY A 323 0.74 23.18 -10.66
N LEU A 324 1.38 22.93 -9.52
CA LEU A 324 1.49 21.58 -8.95
C LEU A 324 0.42 21.22 -7.92
N ARG A 325 -0.60 22.06 -7.69
CA ARG A 325 -1.59 21.87 -6.61
C ARG A 325 -2.16 20.45 -6.55
N LYS A 326 -2.71 19.96 -7.66
CA LYS A 326 -3.36 18.64 -7.71
C LYS A 326 -2.35 17.51 -7.50
N LEU A 327 -1.17 17.61 -8.11
CA LEU A 327 -0.09 16.64 -7.97
C LEU A 327 0.42 16.56 -6.53
N ALA A 328 0.71 17.70 -5.93
CA ALA A 328 1.14 17.80 -4.55
C ALA A 328 0.08 17.22 -3.60
N LEU A 329 -1.20 17.57 -3.82
CA LEU A 329 -2.31 17.05 -3.03
C LEU A 329 -2.40 15.51 -3.13
N LYS A 330 -2.47 14.96 -4.34
CA LYS A 330 -2.56 13.50 -4.55
C LYS A 330 -1.37 12.77 -3.93
N ALA A 331 -0.16 13.31 -4.09
CA ALA A 331 1.05 12.73 -3.51
C ALA A 331 1.03 12.74 -1.98
N THR A 332 0.64 13.85 -1.35
CA THR A 332 0.52 13.92 0.11
C THR A 332 -0.58 13.02 0.67
N LEU A 333 -1.71 12.89 -0.03
CA LEU A 333 -2.78 11.95 0.33
C LEU A 333 -2.29 10.50 0.24
N ALA A 334 -1.58 10.15 -0.83
CA ALA A 334 -0.98 8.83 -0.99
C ALA A 334 0.03 8.49 0.12
N GLY A 335 0.73 9.51 0.63
CA GLY A 335 1.60 9.37 1.80
C GLY A 335 0.87 9.37 3.16
N GLY A 336 -0.45 9.59 3.20
CA GLY A 336 -1.27 9.53 4.40
C GLY A 336 -1.47 10.85 5.15
N ALA A 337 -1.02 12.00 4.60
CA ALA A 337 -1.36 13.31 5.15
C ALA A 337 -2.70 13.81 4.60
N PHE A 338 -3.37 14.70 5.34
CA PHE A 338 -4.63 15.31 4.93
C PHE A 338 -4.45 16.77 4.49
N PRO A 339 -5.37 17.34 3.69
CA PRO A 339 -5.35 18.77 3.44
C PRO A 339 -5.75 19.55 4.69
N HIS A 340 -5.01 20.63 5.02
CA HIS A 340 -5.50 21.58 6.03
C HIS A 340 -6.67 22.39 5.48
N ARG A 341 -6.44 23.07 4.35
CA ARG A 341 -7.46 23.67 3.48
C ARG A 341 -6.94 23.70 2.05
N LEU A 342 -7.77 23.34 1.09
CA LEU A 342 -7.53 23.35 -0.35
C LEU A 342 -7.80 24.73 -0.99
N GLY A 343 -8.61 25.56 -0.33
CA GLY A 343 -9.06 26.85 -0.86
C GLY A 343 -9.12 27.98 0.16
N LEU A 344 -9.59 29.16 -0.28
CA LEU A 344 -9.95 30.27 0.61
C LEU A 344 -11.40 30.15 1.13
N GLY A 345 -12.27 29.43 0.43
CA GLY A 345 -13.70 29.30 0.76
C GLY A 345 -14.09 28.10 1.63
N GLU A 346 -13.13 27.27 2.05
CA GLU A 346 -13.44 26.04 2.80
C GLU A 346 -13.63 26.29 4.28
N THR A 347 -12.68 26.97 4.91
CA THR A 347 -12.69 27.32 6.33
C THR A 347 -12.35 28.80 6.49
N LEU A 348 -12.90 29.41 7.53
CA LEU A 348 -12.50 30.75 7.93
C LEU A 348 -11.21 30.61 8.74
N LEU A 349 -10.08 31.07 8.20
CA LEU A 349 -8.80 31.05 8.89
C LEU A 349 -8.23 32.47 8.99
N VAL A 350 -8.26 33.01 10.20
CA VAL A 350 -7.77 34.35 10.53
C VAL A 350 -6.28 34.28 10.85
N PHE A 351 -5.47 35.02 10.10
CA PHE A 351 -4.03 35.13 10.32
C PHE A 351 -3.70 36.46 10.99
N PRO A 352 -2.49 36.62 11.56
CA PRO A 352 -2.00 37.91 12.05
C PRO A 352 -2.10 39.01 11.00
N GLN A 353 -1.93 38.70 9.70
CA GLN A 353 -2.07 39.68 8.62
C GLN A 353 -3.52 40.17 8.44
N HIS A 354 -4.52 39.33 8.71
CA HIS A 354 -5.92 39.78 8.74
C HIS A 354 -6.17 40.63 9.98
N ARG A 355 -5.67 40.20 11.15
CA ARG A 355 -5.80 40.94 12.43
C ARG A 355 -5.14 42.31 12.37
N ALA A 356 -4.01 42.45 11.66
CA ALA A 356 -3.30 43.72 11.48
C ALA A 356 -4.09 44.78 10.71
N LEU A 357 -5.21 44.40 10.08
CA LEU A 357 -6.14 45.31 9.39
C LEU A 357 -7.41 45.59 10.23
N LEU A 358 -7.42 45.15 11.49
CA LEU A 358 -8.45 45.44 12.47
C LEU A 358 -7.82 46.28 13.59
N ASP A 359 -8.64 47.09 14.26
CA ASP A 359 -8.16 47.94 15.36
C ASP A 359 -7.73 47.08 16.56
N ASP A 360 -8.53 46.06 16.91
CA ASP A 360 -8.28 45.15 18.02
C ASP A 360 -9.05 43.81 17.89
N TRP A 361 -8.93 42.96 18.91
CA TRP A 361 -9.62 41.67 19.04
C TRP A 361 -11.14 41.80 19.24
N ASP A 362 -11.61 42.88 19.86
CA ASP A 362 -13.04 43.11 20.09
C ASP A 362 -13.77 43.34 18.76
N VAL A 363 -13.16 44.09 17.82
CA VAL A 363 -13.67 44.25 16.46
C VAL A 363 -13.77 42.90 15.73
N LEU A 364 -12.79 42.02 15.90
CA LEU A 364 -12.84 40.67 15.31
C LEU A 364 -14.02 39.87 15.89
N ARG A 365 -14.15 39.84 17.22
CA ARG A 365 -15.22 39.15 17.93
C ARG A 365 -16.60 39.63 17.47
N GLU A 366 -16.81 40.95 17.41
CA GLU A 366 -18.08 41.53 16.98
C GLU A 366 -18.42 41.17 15.53
N ARG A 367 -17.43 41.19 14.63
CA ARG A 367 -17.62 40.82 13.22
C ARG A 367 -17.99 39.36 13.08
N LEU A 368 -17.29 38.45 13.77
CA LEU A 368 -17.58 37.01 13.74
C LEU A 368 -18.95 36.71 14.36
N ALA A 369 -19.30 37.35 15.48
CA ALA A 369 -20.61 37.20 16.12
C ALA A 369 -21.76 37.63 15.20
N ARG A 370 -21.58 38.72 14.43
CA ARG A 370 -22.60 39.22 13.49
C ARG A 370 -22.90 38.26 12.33
N VAL A 371 -21.91 37.45 11.94
CA VAL A 371 -22.03 36.53 10.79
C VAL A 371 -22.10 35.06 11.21
N CYS A 372 -22.18 34.74 12.51
CA CYS A 372 -22.09 33.37 13.00
C CYS A 372 -23.15 32.43 12.39
N GLY A 373 -24.37 32.94 12.15
CA GLY A 373 -25.42 32.17 11.47
C GLY A 373 -25.09 31.81 10.01
N ALA A 374 -24.29 32.63 9.32
CA ALA A 374 -23.80 32.36 7.97
C ALA A 374 -22.58 31.42 7.96
N LEU A 375 -21.99 31.15 9.12
CA LEU A 375 -20.84 30.26 9.31
C LEU A 375 -21.25 28.87 9.82
N SER A 376 -22.54 28.52 9.80
CA SER A 376 -23.07 27.27 10.37
C SER A 376 -22.40 25.98 9.83
N GLU A 377 -21.87 26.02 8.60
CA GLU A 377 -21.13 24.91 7.98
C GLU A 377 -19.60 25.09 7.99
N LYS A 378 -19.08 26.10 8.71
CA LYS A 378 -17.68 26.53 8.64
C LYS A 378 -17.05 26.57 10.03
N LYS A 379 -15.91 25.87 10.19
CA LYS A 379 -15.05 26.09 11.37
C LYS A 379 -14.35 27.44 11.27
N VAL A 380 -14.30 28.14 12.40
CA VAL A 380 -13.48 29.35 12.58
C VAL A 380 -12.14 28.94 13.18
N VAL A 381 -11.08 29.08 12.40
CA VAL A 381 -9.70 28.84 12.83
C VAL A 381 -9.02 30.20 13.00
N ILE A 382 -8.31 30.40 14.11
CA ILE A 382 -7.54 31.63 14.33
C ILE A 382 -6.11 31.27 14.70
N GLU A 383 -5.16 31.94 14.06
CA GLU A 383 -3.74 31.76 14.32
C GLU A 383 -3.27 32.62 15.50
N ALA A 384 -2.59 31.97 16.44
CA ALA A 384 -2.05 32.51 17.68
C ALA A 384 -0.53 32.33 17.72
N HIS A 385 0.19 33.31 18.27
CA HIS A 385 1.64 33.21 18.48
C HIS A 385 2.01 32.68 19.87
N ASP A 386 1.15 32.89 20.85
CA ASP A 386 1.34 32.49 22.23
C ASP A 386 -0.01 32.17 22.90
N LEU A 387 0.03 31.84 24.20
CA LEU A 387 -1.17 31.48 24.96
C LEU A 387 -2.14 32.67 25.14
N ASP A 388 -1.64 33.90 25.21
CA ASP A 388 -2.49 35.09 25.37
C ASP A 388 -3.28 35.36 24.09
N ASP A 389 -2.62 35.28 22.93
CA ASP A 389 -3.26 35.30 21.62
C ASP A 389 -4.34 34.19 21.49
N ALA A 390 -4.07 32.99 22.02
CA ALA A 390 -5.02 31.89 21.99
C ALA A 390 -6.27 32.15 22.84
N TRP A 391 -6.14 32.76 24.02
CA TRP A 391 -7.29 33.17 24.83
C TRP A 391 -8.14 34.23 24.14
N GLN A 392 -7.49 35.21 23.49
CA GLN A 392 -8.19 36.23 22.70
C GLN A 392 -8.92 35.62 21.50
N ALA A 393 -8.29 34.67 20.81
CA ALA A 393 -8.90 33.92 19.71
C ALA A 393 -10.13 33.11 20.17
N LEU A 394 -10.08 32.45 21.32
CA LEU A 394 -11.23 31.76 21.90
C LEU A 394 -12.35 32.74 22.25
N ALA A 395 -12.03 33.87 22.88
CA ALA A 395 -13.01 34.91 23.19
C ALA A 395 -13.64 35.52 21.91
N ALA A 396 -12.93 35.49 20.78
CA ALA A 396 -13.42 35.91 19.48
C ALA A 396 -14.30 34.86 18.76
N GLY A 397 -14.44 33.65 19.33
CA GLY A 397 -15.27 32.57 18.78
C GLY A 397 -14.52 31.57 17.92
N ALA A 398 -13.20 31.41 18.09
CA ALA A 398 -12.44 30.35 17.43
C ALA A 398 -12.96 28.96 17.82
N SER A 399 -13.22 28.11 16.83
CA SER A 399 -13.47 26.67 17.00
C SER A 399 -12.18 25.84 16.95
N VAL A 400 -11.10 26.43 16.42
CA VAL A 400 -9.78 25.81 16.29
C VAL A 400 -8.71 26.87 16.53
N ILE A 401 -7.73 26.56 17.38
CA ILE A 401 -6.55 27.42 17.59
C ILE A 401 -5.37 26.85 16.80
N GLN A 402 -4.76 27.68 15.96
CA GLN A 402 -3.53 27.35 15.25
C GLN A 402 -2.34 28.09 15.86
N PHE A 403 -1.39 27.37 16.44
CA PHE A 403 -0.15 27.97 16.92
C PHE A 403 0.88 28.06 15.79
N ASP A 404 1.35 29.26 15.42
CA ASP A 404 2.44 29.45 14.44
C ASP A 404 3.78 29.61 15.16
N LYS A 405 4.69 28.65 14.93
CA LYS A 405 6.09 28.66 15.39
C LYS A 405 6.29 28.72 16.91
N LEU A 406 5.30 28.27 17.69
CA LEU A 406 5.47 28.12 19.12
C LEU A 406 6.41 26.94 19.41
N ALA A 407 7.40 27.13 20.29
CA ALA A 407 8.36 26.08 20.63
C ALA A 407 7.67 24.92 21.39
N PRO A 408 8.12 23.65 21.25
CA PRO A 408 7.44 22.48 21.84
C PRO A 408 7.11 22.60 23.33
N ASP A 409 8.02 23.13 24.16
CA ASP A 409 7.77 23.26 25.60
C ASP A 409 6.66 24.28 25.91
N ALA A 410 6.69 25.43 25.24
CA ALA A 410 5.66 26.46 25.36
C ALA A 410 4.32 26.00 24.78
N LEU A 411 4.36 25.27 23.66
CA LEU A 411 3.19 24.68 23.04
C LEU A 411 2.53 23.66 23.96
N ARG A 412 3.30 22.77 24.59
CA ARG A 412 2.80 21.81 25.56
C ARG A 412 2.11 22.48 26.74
N ALA A 413 2.72 23.54 27.28
CA ALA A 413 2.11 24.32 28.35
C ALA A 413 0.79 24.97 27.91
N ALA A 414 0.77 25.57 26.71
CA ALA A 414 -0.43 26.19 26.15
C ALA A 414 -1.55 25.16 25.89
N CYS A 415 -1.23 24.02 25.26
CA CYS A 415 -2.17 22.92 25.02
C CYS A 415 -2.78 22.41 26.33
N ASN A 416 -1.97 22.20 27.37
CA ASN A 416 -2.47 21.76 28.68
C ASN A 416 -3.44 22.78 29.30
N ALA A 417 -3.10 24.07 29.25
CA ALA A 417 -3.95 25.13 29.78
C ALA A 417 -5.29 25.23 29.03
N LEU A 418 -5.25 25.15 27.70
CA LEU A 418 -6.43 25.22 26.85
C LEU A 418 -7.33 24.00 27.01
N ARG A 419 -6.75 22.79 27.09
CA ARG A 419 -7.52 21.54 27.32
C ARG A 419 -8.16 21.48 28.70
N ALA A 420 -7.55 22.10 29.70
CA ALA A 420 -8.14 22.23 31.03
C ALA A 420 -9.37 23.16 31.03
N HIS A 421 -9.45 24.10 30.08
CA HIS A 421 -10.60 24.97 29.89
C HIS A 421 -11.69 24.32 29.01
N ASP A 422 -11.29 23.72 27.89
CA ASP A 422 -12.17 23.02 26.97
C ASP A 422 -11.46 21.77 26.42
N GLY A 423 -11.88 20.60 26.89
CA GLY A 423 -11.30 19.31 26.52
C GLY A 423 -11.50 18.94 25.05
N GLU A 424 -12.49 19.52 24.36
CA GLU A 424 -12.80 19.23 22.95
C GLU A 424 -12.20 20.25 21.97
N LEU A 425 -11.54 21.31 22.48
CA LEU A 425 -10.96 22.35 21.65
C LEU A 425 -9.92 21.79 20.68
N ALA A 426 -10.10 22.05 19.39
CA ALA A 426 -9.15 21.65 18.38
C ALA A 426 -7.90 22.55 18.40
N LEU A 427 -6.73 21.95 18.55
CA LEU A 427 -5.43 22.60 18.64
C LEU A 427 -4.53 22.08 17.53
N ILE A 428 -3.98 22.98 16.73
CA ILE A 428 -3.09 22.61 15.62
C ILE A 428 -1.78 23.39 15.72
N ALA A 429 -0.66 22.74 15.45
CA ALA A 429 0.65 23.39 15.37
C ALA A 429 1.03 23.61 13.91
N ALA A 430 1.57 24.79 13.60
CA ALA A 430 1.99 25.18 12.27
C ALA A 430 3.34 25.92 12.32
N GLY A 431 3.98 26.03 11.14
CA GLY A 431 5.18 26.85 10.96
C GLY A 431 6.47 26.14 11.38
N GLY A 432 7.42 26.02 10.43
CA GLY A 432 8.75 25.42 10.71
C GLY A 432 8.76 23.91 10.98
N ILE A 433 7.61 23.22 10.92
CA ILE A 433 7.50 21.77 11.12
C ILE A 433 8.05 21.03 9.90
N HIS A 434 8.95 20.09 10.13
CA HIS A 434 9.62 19.27 9.13
C HIS A 434 9.97 17.88 9.69
N ALA A 435 10.53 16.99 8.87
CA ALA A 435 10.78 15.59 9.26
C ALA A 435 11.63 15.45 10.53
N GLY A 436 12.61 16.33 10.73
CA GLY A 436 13.48 16.31 11.91
C GLY A 436 12.89 16.83 13.23
N ASN A 437 11.69 17.43 13.26
CA ASN A 437 11.10 17.97 14.50
C ASN A 437 9.61 17.60 14.69
N ALA A 438 8.95 17.00 13.69
CA ALA A 438 7.52 16.70 13.77
C ALA A 438 7.14 15.81 14.97
N ALA A 439 8.02 14.87 15.35
CA ALA A 439 7.82 14.01 16.51
C ALA A 439 7.72 14.81 17.84
N ASP A 440 8.54 15.85 18.01
CA ASP A 440 8.52 16.69 19.22
C ASP A 440 7.17 17.42 19.36
N TYR A 441 6.68 17.95 18.24
CA TYR A 441 5.39 18.63 18.17
C TYR A 441 4.21 17.68 18.39
N ALA A 442 4.28 16.44 17.87
CA ALA A 442 3.23 15.44 18.07
C ALA A 442 2.98 15.11 19.55
N GLY A 443 4.03 15.17 20.37
CA GLY A 443 3.93 14.95 21.80
C GLY A 443 3.36 16.11 22.61
N CYS A 444 3.04 17.26 22.01
CA CYS A 444 2.67 18.48 22.73
C CYS A 444 1.18 18.57 23.12
N GLY A 445 0.33 17.63 22.69
CA GLY A 445 -1.12 17.68 22.95
C GLY A 445 -1.92 18.46 21.90
N VAL A 446 -1.40 18.56 20.68
CA VAL A 446 -2.11 19.06 19.50
C VAL A 446 -2.83 17.92 18.80
N ASP A 447 -3.90 18.22 18.06
CA ASP A 447 -4.63 17.25 17.24
C ASP A 447 -4.00 17.09 15.84
N ALA A 448 -3.27 18.11 15.38
CA ALA A 448 -2.66 18.07 14.06
C ALA A 448 -1.42 18.95 13.90
N LEU A 449 -0.54 18.54 12.98
CA LEU A 449 0.65 19.27 12.55
C LEU A 449 0.48 19.77 11.12
N VAL A 450 0.60 21.07 10.89
CA VAL A 450 0.47 21.69 9.57
C VAL A 450 1.87 22.01 9.01
N THR A 451 2.22 21.41 7.87
CA THR A 451 3.52 21.63 7.23
C THR A 451 3.43 21.86 5.72
N SER A 452 4.36 22.67 5.21
CA SER A 452 4.63 22.83 3.78
C SER A 452 5.85 22.05 3.31
N SER A 453 6.68 21.50 4.22
CA SER A 453 7.97 20.88 3.84
C SER A 453 7.77 19.69 2.90
N LEU A 454 6.63 19.01 3.00
CA LEU A 454 6.25 17.87 2.18
C LEU A 454 6.21 18.20 0.69
N HIS A 455 5.74 19.39 0.32
CA HIS A 455 5.62 19.83 -1.08
C HIS A 455 6.98 20.04 -1.78
N TYR A 456 8.06 20.06 -1.00
CA TYR A 456 9.42 20.32 -1.46
C TYR A 456 10.36 19.14 -1.18
N ALA A 457 9.79 17.95 -0.96
CA ALA A 457 10.57 16.74 -0.78
C ALA A 457 11.46 16.46 -2.02
N PRO A 458 12.66 15.88 -1.83
CA PRO A 458 13.47 15.44 -2.96
C PRO A 458 12.70 14.46 -3.85
N PRO A 459 12.89 14.52 -5.18
CA PRO A 459 12.28 13.56 -6.08
C PRO A 459 12.79 12.14 -5.80
N ALA A 460 11.93 11.14 -5.99
CA ALA A 460 12.32 9.74 -5.97
C ALA A 460 13.21 9.41 -7.18
N ASP A 461 14.13 8.44 -7.03
CA ASP A 461 14.96 7.96 -8.15
C ASP A 461 14.20 6.89 -8.95
N ILE A 462 13.58 7.32 -10.05
CA ILE A 462 12.82 6.46 -10.95
C ILE A 462 13.64 6.15 -12.20
N GLY A 463 14.06 4.89 -12.34
CA GLY A 463 14.73 4.40 -13.53
C GLY A 463 13.75 4.04 -14.64
N VAL A 464 14.12 4.30 -15.89
CA VAL A 464 13.35 3.86 -17.06
C VAL A 464 14.22 2.96 -17.94
N GLY A 465 13.65 1.85 -18.38
CA GLY A 465 14.23 0.98 -19.39
C GLY A 465 13.28 0.84 -20.58
N ILE A 466 13.84 0.84 -21.78
CA ILE A 466 13.13 0.55 -23.03
C ILE A 466 13.87 -0.55 -23.80
N GLU A 467 13.14 -1.51 -24.33
CA GLU A 467 13.68 -2.65 -25.08
C GLU A 467 12.77 -3.01 -26.27
N PRO A 468 13.28 -3.67 -27.33
CA PRO A 468 12.46 -4.21 -28.41
C PRO A 468 11.39 -5.19 -27.90
N TRP A 469 10.22 -5.21 -28.55
CA TRP A 469 9.10 -6.09 -28.16
C TRP A 469 8.35 -6.66 -29.38
N PRO A 470 8.03 -7.97 -29.44
CA PRO A 470 8.47 -9.02 -28.52
C PRO A 470 10.01 -9.11 -28.51
N ALA A 471 10.58 -9.57 -27.40
CA ALA A 471 12.02 -9.82 -27.35
C ALA A 471 12.36 -10.76 -28.51
N ALA A 472 13.44 -10.46 -29.26
CA ALA A 472 13.89 -11.39 -30.29
C ALA A 472 14.09 -12.75 -29.63
N ASP A 473 13.41 -13.78 -30.13
CA ASP A 473 13.65 -15.16 -29.71
C ASP A 473 15.16 -15.38 -29.82
N GLY A 474 15.79 -15.71 -28.68
CA GLY A 474 17.23 -15.86 -28.59
C GLY A 474 17.72 -16.84 -29.66
N VAL A 475 18.52 -16.31 -30.58
CA VAL A 475 19.43 -17.11 -31.40
C VAL A 475 20.74 -17.27 -30.64
#